data_AF-A0A414AFX4-F1
#
_entry.id   AF-A0A414AFX4-F1
#
_cell.length_a   1.000
_cell.length_b   1.000
_cell.length_c   1.000
_cell.angle_alpha   90.00
_cell.angle_beta   90.00
_cell.angle_gamma   90.00
#
_symmetry.space_group_name_H-M   'P 1'
#
loop_
_entity.id
_entity.type
_entity.pdbx_description
1 polymer ?
#
loop_
_entity_poly.entity_id
_entity_poly.type
_entity_poly.pdbx_seq_one_letter_code
_entity_poly.pdbx_strand_id
1 'polypeptide(L)'
;MTMKEFARILNGREYDCCMFTKQEIQQAKDKGWVIITGASDDLMEFDGAMDDEGGCFDGGKVFFSQKAVWNGEDDKSVFPNCVEAIWCGKEALDENRNVIPWTYKTDIPHETFMVYEDGKPYCTGIVFSVANLK
;
A
#
# COMPACT_ATOMS: atom_id res chain seq x y z
N MET A 1 -1.38 -18.77 8.53
CA MET A 1 -1.80 -17.37 8.49
C MET A 1 -2.43 -17.08 7.14
N THR A 2 -3.62 -16.49 7.14
CA THR A 2 -4.33 -15.94 5.98
C THR A 2 -3.97 -14.47 5.77
N MET A 3 -4.26 -13.91 4.60
CA MET A 3 -4.02 -12.49 4.31
C MET A 3 -4.79 -11.59 5.29
N LYS A 4 -6.03 -11.98 5.63
CA LYS A 4 -6.86 -11.29 6.62
C LYS A 4 -6.26 -11.29 8.02
N GLU A 5 -5.70 -12.43 8.44
CA GLU A 5 -4.99 -12.52 9.72
C GLU A 5 -3.73 -11.66 9.72
N PHE A 6 -3.01 -11.61 8.60
CA PHE A 6 -1.82 -10.79 8.44
C PHE A 6 -2.14 -9.28 8.49
N ALA A 7 -3.14 -8.82 7.73
CA ALA A 7 -3.61 -7.44 7.80
C ALA A 7 -4.04 -7.04 9.21
N ARG A 8 -4.70 -7.95 9.96
CA ARG A 8 -5.05 -7.72 11.37
C ARG A 8 -3.82 -7.55 12.29
N ILE A 9 -2.69 -8.18 11.99
CA ILE A 9 -1.43 -8.01 12.74
C ILE A 9 -0.76 -6.67 12.42
N LEU A 10 -0.93 -6.18 11.18
CA LEU A 10 -0.43 -4.87 10.75
C LEU A 10 -1.34 -3.72 11.18
N ASN A 11 -2.57 -4.00 11.61
CA ASN A 11 -3.52 -2.94 11.96
C ASN A 11 -3.13 -2.21 13.25
N GLY A 12 -3.07 -0.88 13.18
CA GLY A 12 -2.73 -0.01 14.31
C GLY A 12 -1.25 0.36 14.39
N ARG A 13 -0.49 0.25 13.30
CA ARG A 13 0.94 0.64 13.30
C ARG A 13 1.09 2.15 13.34
N GLU A 14 2.16 2.61 13.97
CA GLU A 14 2.63 3.97 13.79
C GLU A 14 3.55 4.03 12.58
N TYR A 15 3.41 5.09 11.80
CA TYR A 15 4.22 5.41 10.65
C TYR A 15 5.66 5.67 11.12
N ASP A 16 6.58 4.93 10.50
CA ASP A 16 8.02 5.01 10.75
C ASP A 16 8.74 4.38 9.55
N CYS A 17 10.00 4.78 9.34
CA CYS A 17 10.91 4.18 8.37
C CYS A 17 11.12 2.66 8.57
N CYS A 18 10.78 2.14 9.76
CA CYS A 18 10.88 0.72 10.12
C CYS A 18 9.53 0.14 10.58
N MET A 19 8.42 0.59 9.99
CA MET A 19 7.05 0.20 10.36
C MET A 19 6.82 -1.33 10.36
N PHE A 20 7.47 -2.06 9.46
CA PHE A 20 7.38 -3.52 9.35
C PHE A 20 8.63 -4.23 9.84
N THR A 21 8.45 -5.31 10.60
CA THR A 21 9.58 -6.13 11.03
C THR A 21 10.11 -6.99 9.87
N LYS A 22 11.39 -7.36 9.94
CA LYS A 22 12.00 -8.29 8.97
C LYS A 22 11.23 -9.61 8.84
N GLN A 23 10.65 -10.10 9.93
CA GLN A 23 9.87 -11.33 9.93
C GLN A 23 8.52 -11.16 9.21
N GLU A 24 7.86 -10.00 9.34
CA GLU A 24 6.62 -9.70 8.62
C GLU A 24 6.87 -9.52 7.13
N ILE A 25 7.93 -8.80 6.75
CA ILE A 25 8.36 -8.66 5.36
C ILE A 25 8.71 -10.03 4.75
N GLN A 26 9.45 -10.87 5.49
CA GLN A 26 9.76 -12.23 5.01
C GLN A 26 8.50 -13.09 4.87
N GLN A 27 7.55 -12.99 5.80
CA GLN A 27 6.27 -13.70 5.66
C GLN A 27 5.49 -13.24 4.43
N ALA A 28 5.46 -11.95 4.14
CA ALA A 28 4.84 -11.42 2.93
C ALA A 28 5.53 -11.95 1.67
N LYS A 29 6.88 -11.94 1.64
CA LYS A 29 7.71 -12.53 0.58
C LYS A 29 7.37 -14.01 0.33
N ASP A 30 7.39 -14.83 1.39
CA ASP A 30 7.14 -16.28 1.31
C ASP A 30 5.73 -16.62 0.81
N LYS A 31 4.76 -15.72 1.06
CA LYS A 31 3.36 -15.90 0.66
C LYS A 31 3.03 -15.25 -0.68
N GLY A 32 3.96 -14.51 -1.29
CA GLY A 32 3.68 -13.71 -2.48
C GLY A 32 2.66 -12.60 -2.18
N TRP A 33 2.75 -11.98 -1.02
CA TRP A 33 1.95 -10.83 -0.63
C TRP A 33 2.74 -9.53 -0.76
N VAL A 34 2.08 -8.53 -1.30
CA VAL A 34 2.59 -7.16 -1.41
C VAL A 34 1.77 -6.29 -0.47
N ILE A 35 2.47 -5.46 0.29
CA ILE A 35 1.91 -4.47 1.20
C ILE A 35 2.06 -3.11 0.52
N ILE A 36 1.01 -2.30 0.50
CA ILE A 36 1.06 -0.91 0.06
C ILE A 36 0.75 0.01 1.21
N THR A 37 1.60 1.01 1.41
CA THR A 37 1.42 2.12 2.34
C THR A 37 1.90 3.43 1.75
N GLY A 38 1.46 4.54 2.34
CA GLY A 38 1.95 5.86 1.98
C GLY A 38 3.26 6.13 2.71
N ALA A 39 4.13 6.90 2.08
CA ALA A 39 5.30 7.49 2.70
C ALA A 39 5.34 8.98 2.39
N SER A 40 5.55 9.77 3.44
CA SER A 40 5.49 11.24 3.39
C SER A 40 4.20 11.75 2.73
N ASP A 41 4.29 12.72 1.82
CA ASP A 41 3.22 13.30 1.02
C ASP A 41 3.32 12.99 -0.49
N ASP A 42 4.30 12.18 -0.90
CA ASP A 42 4.64 11.97 -2.31
C ASP A 42 4.81 10.52 -2.76
N LEU A 43 4.97 9.54 -1.85
CA LEU A 43 5.31 8.17 -2.21
C LEU A 43 4.24 7.14 -1.82
N MET A 44 4.03 6.17 -2.71
CA MET A 44 3.37 4.90 -2.46
C MET A 44 4.42 3.80 -2.42
N GLU A 45 4.62 3.22 -1.23
CA GLU A 45 5.59 2.16 -0.97
C GLU A 45 5.01 0.79 -1.30
N PHE A 46 5.85 -0.10 -1.83
CA PHE A 46 5.54 -1.50 -2.06
C PHE A 46 6.52 -2.36 -1.27
N ASP A 47 6.00 -3.08 -0.28
CA ASP A 47 6.76 -3.92 0.62
C ASP A 47 6.39 -5.41 0.49
N GLY A 48 7.31 -6.31 0.87
CA GLY A 48 7.07 -7.75 0.88
C GLY A 48 7.53 -8.42 -0.41
N ALA A 49 6.63 -9.10 -1.13
CA ALA A 49 6.96 -9.84 -2.36
C ALA A 49 7.48 -8.94 -3.50
N MET A 50 7.28 -7.65 -3.37
CA MET A 50 7.84 -6.56 -4.17
C MET A 50 8.52 -5.57 -3.20
N ASP A 51 9.53 -4.85 -3.68
CA ASP A 51 10.31 -3.87 -2.94
C ASP A 51 10.66 -2.73 -3.92
N ASP A 52 9.78 -1.73 -3.98
CA ASP A 52 9.81 -0.62 -4.95
C ASP A 52 8.88 0.51 -4.48
N GLU A 53 8.90 1.65 -5.15
CA GLU A 53 8.08 2.81 -4.81
C GLU A 53 7.51 3.49 -6.06
N GLY A 54 6.36 4.16 -5.89
CA GLY A 54 5.73 4.95 -6.94
C GLY A 54 5.43 6.37 -6.47
N GLY A 55 5.92 7.36 -7.23
CA GLY A 55 5.58 8.76 -7.02
C GLY A 55 4.12 9.06 -7.31
N CYS A 56 3.41 9.63 -6.33
CA CYS A 56 2.02 10.03 -6.42
C CYS A 56 1.68 11.20 -5.47
N PHE A 57 2.49 12.26 -5.53
CA PHE A 57 2.23 13.53 -4.84
C PHE A 57 0.83 14.06 -5.14
N ASP A 58 0.09 14.42 -4.09
CA ASP A 58 -1.33 14.81 -4.15
C ASP A 58 -2.26 13.71 -4.71
N GLY A 59 -1.82 12.46 -4.64
CA GLY A 59 -2.50 11.29 -5.17
C GLY A 59 -2.21 11.02 -6.65
N GLY A 60 -2.85 9.99 -7.20
CA GLY A 60 -2.67 9.62 -8.60
C GLY A 60 -2.62 8.13 -8.83
N LYS A 61 -2.25 7.73 -10.05
CA LYS A 61 -2.22 6.32 -10.45
C LYS A 61 -0.79 5.82 -10.55
N VAL A 62 -0.48 4.81 -9.74
CA VAL A 62 0.78 4.07 -9.81
C VAL A 62 0.54 2.80 -10.63
N PHE A 63 1.30 2.65 -11.70
CA PHE A 63 1.24 1.50 -12.59
C PHE A 63 2.40 0.57 -12.29
N PHE A 64 2.17 -0.74 -12.30
CA PHE A 64 3.20 -1.71 -11.96
C PHE A 64 3.01 -3.04 -12.69
N SER A 65 4.09 -3.81 -12.73
CA SER A 65 4.14 -5.20 -13.19
C SER A 65 4.40 -6.11 -11.97
N GLN A 66 4.51 -7.42 -12.18
CA GLN A 66 4.93 -8.33 -11.11
C GLN A 66 6.39 -8.09 -10.63
N LYS A 67 7.17 -7.25 -11.33
CA LYS A 67 8.60 -7.08 -11.09
C LYS A 67 9.02 -5.68 -10.64
N ALA A 68 8.29 -4.65 -11.05
CA ALA A 68 8.68 -3.27 -10.86
C ALA A 68 7.48 -2.32 -10.98
N VAL A 69 7.62 -1.14 -10.39
CA VAL A 69 6.76 0.02 -10.53
C VAL A 69 7.21 0.86 -11.74
N TRP A 70 6.25 1.46 -12.44
CA TRP A 70 6.54 2.31 -13.59
C TRP A 70 6.87 3.73 -13.16
N ASN A 71 8.11 4.15 -13.41
CA ASN A 71 8.63 5.47 -13.05
C ASN A 71 8.74 6.44 -14.24
N GLY A 72 8.07 6.15 -15.36
CA GLY A 72 7.97 7.07 -16.51
C GLY A 72 8.99 6.86 -17.63
N GLU A 73 10.02 6.04 -17.43
CA GLU A 73 11.08 5.81 -18.42
C GLU A 73 10.76 4.68 -19.41
N ASP A 74 10.07 3.64 -18.94
CA ASP A 74 9.73 2.46 -19.75
C ASP A 74 8.42 2.63 -20.53
N ASP A 75 8.17 1.71 -21.48
CA ASP A 75 6.86 1.57 -22.10
C ASP A 75 5.83 1.14 -21.05
N LYS A 76 4.97 2.09 -20.64
CA LYS A 76 3.87 1.87 -19.69
C LYS A 76 3.00 0.65 -20.00
N SER A 77 2.91 0.23 -21.27
CA SER A 77 2.10 -0.93 -21.68
C SER A 77 2.52 -2.25 -21.01
N VAL A 78 3.77 -2.36 -20.53
CA VAL A 78 4.27 -3.55 -19.83
C VAL A 78 3.94 -3.57 -18.33
N PHE A 79 3.23 -2.55 -17.84
CA PHE A 79 2.80 -2.39 -16.44
C PHE A 79 1.26 -2.43 -16.36
N PRO A 80 0.65 -3.62 -16.46
CA PRO A 80 -0.80 -3.77 -16.65
C PRO A 80 -1.62 -3.57 -15.36
N ASN A 81 -0.96 -3.51 -14.20
CA ASN A 81 -1.60 -3.35 -12.90
C ASN A 81 -1.58 -1.88 -12.48
N CYS A 82 -2.59 -1.47 -11.71
CA CYS A 82 -2.75 -0.09 -11.27
C CYS A 82 -3.37 -0.02 -9.88
N VAL A 83 -2.81 0.84 -9.05
CA VAL A 83 -3.41 1.29 -7.79
C VAL A 83 -3.53 2.81 -7.87
N GLU A 84 -4.72 3.33 -7.58
CA GLU A 84 -4.98 4.76 -7.49
C GLU A 84 -4.84 5.19 -6.02
N ALA A 85 -3.83 6.00 -5.71
CA ALA A 85 -3.73 6.74 -4.46
C ALA A 85 -4.73 7.90 -4.46
N ILE A 86 -5.49 7.99 -3.39
CA ILE A 86 -6.41 9.09 -3.13
C ILE A 86 -5.85 9.84 -1.92
N TRP A 87 -5.32 11.03 -2.18
CA TRP A 87 -4.77 11.91 -1.15
C TRP A 87 -5.87 12.77 -0.51
N CYS A 88 -5.94 12.76 0.83
CA CYS A 88 -6.89 13.54 1.63
C CYS A 88 -8.34 13.49 1.11
N GLY A 89 -8.78 12.29 0.70
CA GLY A 89 -10.13 12.09 0.17
C GLY A 89 -11.21 12.48 1.17
N LYS A 90 -12.19 13.30 0.75
CA LYS A 90 -13.26 13.79 1.64
C LYS A 90 -14.11 12.69 2.28
N GLU A 91 -14.16 11.53 1.65
CA GLU A 91 -14.91 10.35 2.09
C GLU A 91 -14.03 9.33 2.82
N ALA A 92 -12.71 9.49 2.75
CA ALA A 92 -11.73 8.66 3.44
C ALA A 92 -11.61 9.12 4.89
N LEU A 93 -12.53 8.66 5.74
CA LEU A 93 -12.61 9.05 7.13
C LEU A 93 -12.43 7.85 8.06
N ASP A 94 -11.75 8.05 9.18
CA ASP A 94 -11.74 7.08 10.29
C ASP A 94 -13.08 7.04 11.04
N GLU A 95 -13.18 6.20 12.07
CA GLU A 95 -14.38 6.08 12.91
C GLU A 95 -14.78 7.39 13.62
N ASN A 96 -13.81 8.30 13.83
CA ASN A 96 -14.00 9.59 14.48
C ASN A 96 -14.20 10.74 13.48
N ARG A 97 -14.34 10.43 12.18
CA ARG A 97 -14.50 11.38 11.07
C ARG A 97 -13.27 12.24 10.78
N ASN A 98 -12.09 11.81 11.21
CA ASN A 98 -10.83 12.40 10.79
C ASN A 98 -10.48 11.93 9.37
N VAL A 99 -9.96 12.83 8.55
CA VAL A 99 -9.46 12.49 7.22
C VAL A 99 -8.28 11.54 7.35
N ILE A 100 -8.27 10.49 6.52
CA ILE A 100 -7.14 9.58 6.34
C ILE A 100 -6.38 10.07 5.09
N PRO A 101 -5.16 10.63 5.24
CA PRO A 101 -4.39 11.17 4.13
C PRO A 101 -4.21 10.18 2.97
N TRP A 102 -3.74 8.96 3.27
CA TRP A 102 -3.48 7.94 2.25
C TRP A 102 -4.58 6.89 2.23
N THR A 103 -5.26 6.77 1.09
CA THR A 103 -6.14 5.63 0.78
C THR A 103 -5.95 5.16 -0.66
N TYR A 104 -6.39 3.93 -0.95
CA TYR A 104 -6.14 3.30 -2.23
C TYR A 104 -7.40 2.75 -2.87
N LYS A 105 -7.45 2.82 -4.19
CA LYS A 105 -8.50 2.22 -5.02
C LYS A 105 -7.88 1.32 -6.07
N THR A 106 -8.34 0.08 -6.11
CA THR A 106 -7.92 -0.93 -7.10
C THR A 106 -8.94 -2.05 -7.18
N ASP A 107 -8.97 -2.75 -8.32
CA ASP A 107 -9.79 -3.95 -8.53
C ASP A 107 -9.08 -5.23 -8.03
N ILE A 108 -7.81 -5.14 -7.63
CA ILE A 108 -7.05 -6.27 -7.10
C ILE A 108 -7.68 -6.68 -5.75
N PRO A 109 -8.08 -7.95 -5.56
CA PRO A 109 -8.56 -8.43 -4.26
C PRO A 109 -7.49 -8.25 -3.18
N HIS A 110 -7.87 -7.57 -2.10
CA HIS A 110 -6.96 -7.18 -1.02
C HIS A 110 -7.66 -7.15 0.34
N GLU A 111 -6.85 -7.13 1.39
CA GLU A 111 -7.27 -6.84 2.76
C GLU A 111 -6.70 -5.47 3.17
N THR A 112 -7.33 -4.80 4.13
CA THR A 112 -6.91 -3.47 4.58
C THR A 112 -6.46 -3.46 6.04
N PHE A 113 -5.63 -2.48 6.40
CA PHE A 113 -5.19 -2.22 7.77
C PHE A 113 -4.93 -0.73 7.97
N MET A 114 -5.04 -0.26 9.21
CA MET A 114 -4.76 1.14 9.54
C MET A 114 -3.33 1.37 10.01
N VAL A 115 -2.75 2.47 9.52
CA VAL A 115 -1.52 3.10 9.99
C VAL A 115 -1.85 4.50 10.52
N TYR A 116 -1.19 4.88 11.59
CA TYR A 116 -1.34 6.14 12.31
C TYR A 116 -0.01 6.91 12.28
N GLU A 117 -0.05 8.23 12.45
CA GLU A 117 1.11 9.08 12.66
C GLU A 117 0.80 10.00 13.84
N ASP A 118 1.60 9.93 14.90
CA ASP A 118 1.35 10.60 16.18
C ASP A 118 -0.06 10.31 16.73
N GLY A 119 -0.52 9.06 16.57
CA GLY A 119 -1.84 8.60 16.98
C GLY A 119 -3.01 9.14 16.14
N LYS A 120 -2.75 9.82 15.02
CA LYS A 120 -3.78 10.27 14.06
C LYS A 120 -3.82 9.36 12.84
N PRO A 121 -4.99 9.13 12.21
CA PRO A 121 -5.05 8.32 11.01
C PRO A 121 -4.14 8.88 9.91
N TYR A 122 -3.31 8.01 9.34
CA TYR A 122 -2.34 8.38 8.32
C TYR A 122 -2.62 7.66 7.00
N CYS A 123 -2.76 6.33 7.04
CA CYS A 123 -2.90 5.51 5.85
C CYS A 123 -3.81 4.30 6.08
N THR A 124 -4.77 4.08 5.17
CA THR A 124 -5.42 2.77 5.03
C THR A 124 -4.57 1.92 4.09
N GLY A 125 -3.58 1.23 4.65
CA GLY A 125 -2.72 0.32 3.89
C GLY A 125 -3.50 -0.87 3.35
N ILE A 126 -3.00 -1.46 2.26
CA ILE A 126 -3.58 -2.66 1.66
C ILE A 126 -2.56 -3.79 1.55
N VAL A 127 -3.05 -5.03 1.61
CA VAL A 127 -2.26 -6.23 1.34
C VAL A 127 -2.96 -7.02 0.24
N PHE A 128 -2.24 -7.36 -0.83
CA PHE A 128 -2.76 -8.20 -1.92
C PHE A 128 -1.76 -9.29 -2.30
N SER A 129 -2.22 -10.28 -3.08
CA SER A 129 -1.35 -11.35 -3.58
C SER A 129 -0.91 -11.10 -5.02
N VAL A 130 0.38 -11.39 -5.31
CA VAL A 130 0.92 -11.36 -6.68
C VAL A 130 0.20 -12.33 -7.63
N ALA A 131 -0.45 -13.38 -7.09
CA ALA A 131 -1.25 -14.32 -7.87
C ALA A 131 -2.52 -13.68 -8.49
N ASN A 132 -2.91 -12.49 -8.02
CA ASN A 132 -4.05 -11.73 -8.54
C ASN A 132 -3.62 -10.65 -9.56
N LEU A 133 -2.33 -10.55 -9.88
CA LEU A 133 -1.81 -9.58 -10.83
C LEU A 133 -1.93 -10.09 -12.28
N LYS A 134 -2.13 -9.13 -13.19
CA LYS A 134 -2.12 -9.36 -14.64
C LYS A 134 -0.70 -9.53 -15.17
#